data_AF-A0A848V2I4-F1
#
_entry.id   AF-A0A848V2I4-F1
#
_cell.length_a   1.000
_cell.length_b   1.000
_cell.length_c   1.000
_cell.angle_alpha   90.00
_cell.angle_beta   90.00
_cell.angle_gamma   90.00
#
_symmetry.space_group_name_H-M   'P 1'
#
loop_
_entity.id
_entity.type
_entity.pdbx_description
1 polymer ?
#
loop_
_entity_poly.entity_id
_entity_poly.type
_entity_poly.pdbx_seq_one_letter_code
_entity_poly.pdbx_strand_id
1 'polypeptide(L)'
;MALLTSARESQLWMATALVVGGIFATLFLDRPFLEQLGNKNVQAAFFLGGMGLIGLAIMLYAMFSNPGKTNLIILLGIATIYMMLFLRLGLTERGHMIEYSVMALCVHEILFERARNGKALRPILLWAFAISFLIGCIDESLQLFIPDRVFDPVDIVFNAMVIFMALAARGTVQLIEKMRGA
;
A
#
# COMPACT_ATOMS: atom_id res chain seq x y z
N MET A 1 10.80 -9.60 -27.89
CA MET A 1 10.81 -8.56 -26.85
C MET A 1 10.66 -9.26 -25.50
N ALA A 2 11.63 -9.12 -24.58
CA ALA A 2 11.50 -9.74 -23.27
C ALA A 2 10.33 -9.10 -22.49
N LEU A 3 9.45 -9.96 -21.95
CA LEU A 3 8.31 -9.53 -21.12
C LEU A 3 8.81 -8.79 -19.86
N LEU A 4 9.93 -9.22 -19.28
CA LEU A 4 10.60 -8.60 -18.13
C LEU A 4 11.91 -7.91 -18.56
N THR A 5 12.29 -6.83 -17.87
CA THR A 5 13.51 -6.06 -18.15
C THR A 5 14.68 -6.38 -17.22
N SER A 6 14.42 -6.86 -16.00
CA SER A 6 15.46 -7.24 -15.04
C SER A 6 14.98 -8.32 -14.07
N ALA A 7 15.93 -9.00 -13.39
CA ALA A 7 15.61 -9.95 -12.32
C ALA A 7 14.88 -9.26 -11.15
N ARG A 8 15.24 -7.99 -10.87
CA ARG A 8 14.55 -7.17 -9.88
C ARG A 8 13.10 -6.89 -10.27
N GLU A 9 12.83 -6.59 -11.54
CA GLU A 9 11.45 -6.44 -12.02
C GLU A 9 10.64 -7.72 -11.79
N SER A 10 11.21 -8.90 -12.04
CA SER A 10 10.57 -10.19 -11.77
C SER A 10 10.21 -10.37 -10.29
N GLN A 11 11.13 -10.04 -9.39
CA GLN A 11 10.90 -10.12 -7.95
C GLN A 11 9.81 -9.15 -7.50
N LEU A 12 9.79 -7.94 -8.05
CA LEU A 12 8.75 -6.95 -7.76
C LEU A 12 7.38 -7.40 -8.28
N TRP A 13 7.29 -8.00 -9.47
CA TRP A 13 6.05 -8.59 -9.97
C TRP A 13 5.53 -9.70 -9.06
N MET A 14 6.42 -10.58 -8.59
CA MET A 14 6.05 -11.63 -7.65
C MET A 14 5.56 -11.05 -6.33
N ALA A 15 6.23 -10.02 -5.79
CA ALA A 15 5.80 -9.33 -4.59
C ALA A 15 4.42 -8.67 -4.77
N THR A 16 4.20 -7.95 -5.87
CA THR A 16 2.88 -7.36 -6.20
C THR A 16 1.81 -8.44 -6.33
N ALA A 17 2.10 -9.56 -7.00
CA ALA A 17 1.16 -10.66 -7.15
C ALA A 17 0.79 -11.29 -5.80
N LEU A 18 1.75 -11.44 -4.88
CA LEU A 18 1.48 -11.89 -3.51
C LEU A 18 0.61 -10.89 -2.73
N VAL A 19 0.87 -9.59 -2.87
CA VAL A 19 0.06 -8.55 -2.22
C VAL A 19 -1.38 -8.56 -2.76
N VAL A 20 -1.55 -8.55 -4.07
CA VAL A 20 -2.88 -8.62 -4.71
C VAL A 20 -3.60 -9.92 -4.38
N GLY A 21 -2.87 -11.05 -4.38
CA GLY A 21 -3.41 -12.34 -3.94
C GLY A 21 -3.84 -12.32 -2.47
N GLY A 22 -3.10 -11.61 -1.61
CA GLY A 22 -3.48 -11.36 -0.23
C GLY A 22 -4.78 -10.56 -0.12
N ILE A 23 -4.88 -9.44 -0.84
CA ILE A 23 -6.10 -8.60 -0.89
C ILE A 23 -7.30 -9.44 -1.34
N PHE A 24 -7.19 -10.15 -2.46
CA PHE A 24 -8.31 -10.97 -2.92
C PHE A 24 -8.60 -12.16 -2.00
N ALA A 25 -7.62 -12.66 -1.25
CA ALA A 25 -7.87 -13.68 -0.24
C ALA A 25 -8.66 -13.13 0.95
N THR A 26 -8.47 -11.86 1.35
CA THR A 26 -9.23 -11.25 2.46
C THR A 26 -10.72 -11.18 2.15
N LEU A 27 -11.11 -11.04 0.88
CA LEU A 27 -12.51 -11.11 0.45
C LEU A 27 -13.22 -12.38 0.94
N PHE A 28 -12.52 -13.52 0.91
CA PHE A 28 -13.07 -14.84 1.27
C PHE A 28 -12.84 -15.25 2.72
N LEU A 29 -11.84 -14.67 3.39
CA LEU A 29 -11.40 -15.12 4.72
C LEU A 29 -12.07 -14.38 5.89
N ASP A 30 -12.59 -13.17 5.67
CA ASP A 30 -12.90 -12.22 6.73
C ASP A 30 -13.97 -12.72 7.72
N ARG A 31 -15.13 -13.18 7.26
CA ARG A 31 -16.21 -13.65 8.16
C ARG A 31 -15.88 -14.92 8.95
N PRO A 32 -15.46 -16.04 8.34
CA PRO A 32 -15.17 -17.26 9.08
C PRO A 32 -14.03 -17.08 10.10
N PHE A 33 -13.06 -16.20 9.82
CA PHE A 33 -12.01 -15.85 10.79
C PHE A 33 -12.50 -14.92 11.90
N LEU A 34 -13.32 -13.91 11.59
CA LEU A 34 -13.86 -12.99 12.59
C LEU A 34 -14.78 -13.68 13.60
N GLU A 35 -15.57 -14.66 13.16
CA GLU A 35 -16.40 -15.49 14.03
C GLU A 35 -15.55 -16.35 14.99
N GLN A 36 -14.44 -16.90 14.50
CA GLN A 36 -13.50 -17.67 15.34
C GLN A 36 -12.68 -16.79 16.28
N LEU A 37 -12.38 -15.54 15.88
CA LEU A 37 -11.66 -14.54 16.67
C LEU A 37 -12.58 -13.64 17.51
N GLY A 38 -13.83 -14.04 17.76
CA GLY A 38 -14.92 -13.20 18.31
C GLY A 38 -14.65 -12.47 19.65
N ASN A 39 -13.49 -12.67 20.26
CA ASN A 39 -13.03 -11.87 21.39
C ASN A 39 -12.41 -10.53 20.91
N LYS A 40 -13.13 -9.43 21.15
CA LYS A 40 -12.69 -8.05 20.86
C LYS A 40 -11.31 -7.71 21.42
N ASN A 41 -10.91 -8.31 22.55
CA ASN A 41 -9.59 -8.07 23.15
C ASN A 41 -8.46 -8.69 22.31
N VAL A 42 -8.71 -9.86 21.70
CA VAL A 42 -7.75 -10.54 20.84
C VAL A 42 -7.56 -9.76 19.54
N GLN A 43 -8.66 -9.30 18.94
CA GLN A 43 -8.62 -8.43 17.77
C GLN A 43 -7.85 -7.13 18.06
N ALA A 44 -8.11 -6.49 19.19
CA ALA A 44 -7.37 -5.30 19.63
C ALA A 44 -5.88 -5.57 19.86
N ALA A 45 -5.52 -6.75 20.39
CA ALA A 45 -4.13 -7.14 20.60
C ALA A 45 -3.38 -7.36 19.28
N PHE A 46 -3.97 -8.08 18.32
CA PHE A 46 -3.40 -8.25 16.98
C PHE A 46 -3.25 -6.91 16.26
N PHE A 47 -4.26 -6.05 16.40
CA PHE A 47 -4.24 -4.70 15.86
C PHE A 47 -3.09 -3.85 16.42
N LEU A 48 -2.96 -3.77 17.75
CA LEU A 48 -1.88 -3.05 18.42
C LEU A 48 -0.51 -3.64 18.08
N GLY A 49 -0.40 -4.96 17.97
CA GLY A 49 0.79 -5.64 17.50
C GLY A 49 1.17 -5.21 16.08
N GLY A 50 0.21 -5.19 15.16
CA GLY A 50 0.42 -4.72 13.78
C GLY A 50 0.85 -3.26 13.71
N MET A 51 0.20 -2.37 14.46
CA MET A 51 0.62 -0.97 14.58
C MET A 51 2.04 -0.84 15.13
N GLY A 52 2.37 -1.61 16.16
CA GLY A 52 3.70 -1.66 16.75
C GLY A 52 4.77 -2.10 15.74
N LEU A 53 4.47 -3.11 14.92
CA LEU A 53 5.36 -3.59 13.86
C LEU A 53 5.56 -2.55 12.75
N ILE A 54 4.50 -1.85 12.34
CA ILE A 54 4.61 -0.75 11.36
C ILE A 54 5.44 0.39 11.92
N GLY A 55 5.16 0.82 13.15
CA GLY A 55 5.94 1.85 13.84
C GLY A 55 7.41 1.46 13.96
N LEU A 56 7.69 0.21 14.34
CA LEU A 56 9.04 -0.33 14.41
C LEU A 56 9.71 -0.36 13.03
N ALA A 57 9.02 -0.81 11.99
CA ALA A 57 9.55 -0.82 10.62
C ALA A 57 9.92 0.59 10.15
N ILE A 58 9.10 1.60 10.46
CA ILE A 58 9.40 3.01 10.17
C ILE A 58 10.62 3.50 10.95
N MET A 59 10.72 3.18 12.24
CA MET A 59 11.89 3.54 13.06
C MET A 59 13.17 2.88 12.55
N LEU A 60 13.13 1.58 12.23
CA LEU A 60 14.27 0.84 11.67
C LEU A 60 14.66 1.44 10.30
N TYR A 61 13.70 1.70 9.42
CA TYR A 61 13.96 2.37 8.15
C TYR A 61 14.64 3.73 8.37
N ALA A 62 14.15 4.53 9.32
CA ALA A 62 14.74 5.80 9.68
C ALA A 62 16.18 5.69 10.21
N MET A 63 16.45 4.69 11.06
CA MET A 63 17.78 4.47 11.64
C MET A 63 18.80 3.95 10.62
N PHE A 64 18.40 3.07 9.71
CA PHE A 64 19.33 2.39 8.81
C PHE A 64 19.51 3.06 7.45
N SER A 65 18.62 3.98 7.05
CA SER A 65 18.64 4.56 5.70
C SER A 65 19.39 5.90 5.58
N ASN A 66 20.06 6.40 6.63
CA ASN A 66 20.63 7.76 6.72
C ASN A 66 19.75 8.87 6.09
N PRO A 67 18.42 8.89 6.33
CA PRO A 67 17.56 9.92 5.77
C PRO A 67 17.92 11.27 6.40
N GLY A 68 17.98 12.34 5.62
CA GLY A 68 18.18 13.70 6.17
C GLY A 68 17.08 14.07 7.17
N LYS A 69 17.35 15.02 8.09
CA LYS A 69 16.39 15.44 9.12
C LYS A 69 15.00 15.80 8.56
N THR A 70 14.95 16.38 7.36
CA THR A 70 13.70 16.69 6.64
C THR A 70 12.93 15.44 6.19
N ASN A 71 13.63 14.40 5.71
CA ASN A 71 13.02 13.13 5.33
C ASN A 71 12.42 12.42 6.54
N LEU A 72 13.08 12.51 7.70
CA LEU A 72 12.59 11.95 8.96
C LEU A 72 11.26 12.62 9.36
N ILE A 73 11.19 13.96 9.29
CA ILE A 73 9.99 14.73 9.65
C ILE A 73 8.84 14.43 8.69
N ILE A 74 9.11 14.32 7.39
CA ILE A 74 8.10 13.98 6.38
C ILE A 74 7.59 12.56 6.59
N LEU A 75 8.49 11.60 6.83
CA LEU A 75 8.14 10.21 7.10
C LEU A 75 7.33 10.07 8.39
N LEU A 76 7.73 10.78 9.46
CA LEU A 76 6.97 10.86 10.70
C LEU A 76 5.60 11.51 10.49
N GLY A 77 5.50 12.59 9.72
CA GLY A 77 4.23 13.24 9.40
C GLY A 77 3.28 12.33 8.63
N ILE A 78 3.79 11.62 7.62
CA ILE A 78 3.03 10.61 6.87
C ILE A 78 2.62 9.46 7.81
N ALA A 79 3.54 8.95 8.63
CA ALA A 79 3.25 7.92 9.61
C ALA A 79 2.17 8.37 10.61
N THR A 80 2.21 9.61 11.08
CA THR A 80 1.20 10.19 11.97
C THR A 80 -0.14 10.33 11.28
N ILE A 81 -0.20 10.79 10.03
CA ILE A 81 -1.44 10.87 9.26
C ILE A 81 -2.03 9.47 9.05
N TYR A 82 -1.19 8.50 8.66
CA TYR A 82 -1.61 7.09 8.54
C TYR A 82 -2.10 6.54 9.88
N MET A 83 -1.39 6.77 10.99
CA MET A 83 -1.83 6.38 12.32
C MET A 83 -3.15 7.03 12.72
N MET A 84 -3.33 8.33 12.46
CA MET A 84 -4.58 9.06 12.77
C MET A 84 -5.75 8.57 11.93
N LEU A 85 -5.52 8.25 10.65
CA LEU A 85 -6.51 7.65 9.75
C LEU A 85 -6.90 6.26 10.28
N PHE A 86 -5.90 5.45 10.66
CA PHE A 86 -6.05 4.11 11.21
C PHE A 86 -6.82 4.11 12.54
N LEU A 87 -6.62 5.12 13.40
CA LEU A 87 -7.36 5.25 14.66
C LEU A 87 -8.83 5.65 14.48
N ARG A 88 -9.19 6.24 13.34
CA ARG A 88 -10.52 6.79 13.09
C ARG A 88 -11.51 5.81 12.44
N LEU A 89 -11.01 4.75 11.81
CA LEU A 89 -11.79 3.85 10.94
C LEU A 89 -12.09 2.51 11.62
N GLY A 90 -12.99 1.68 11.08
CA GLY A 90 -13.28 0.31 11.53
C GLY A 90 -12.17 -0.68 11.18
N LEU A 91 -12.15 -1.90 11.77
CA LEU A 91 -11.08 -2.88 11.53
C LEU A 91 -10.90 -3.24 10.04
N THR A 92 -12.01 -3.34 9.30
CA THR A 92 -12.02 -3.62 7.85
C THR A 92 -11.39 -2.47 7.06
N GLU A 93 -11.85 -1.24 7.31
CA GLU A 93 -11.35 -0.01 6.66
C GLU A 93 -9.86 0.26 6.95
N ARG A 94 -9.36 -0.21 8.09
CA ARG A 94 -7.93 -0.12 8.48
C ARG A 94 -7.05 -1.07 7.66
N GLY A 95 -7.47 -2.32 7.42
CA GLY A 95 -6.71 -3.29 6.64
C GLY A 95 -6.43 -2.80 5.22
N HIS A 96 -7.47 -2.28 4.57
CA HIS A 96 -7.39 -1.76 3.19
C HIS A 96 -6.33 -0.66 3.04
N MET A 97 -6.16 0.24 4.04
CA MET A 97 -5.13 1.28 3.94
C MET A 97 -3.72 0.73 3.70
N ILE A 98 -3.34 -0.29 4.46
CA ILE A 98 -1.98 -0.84 4.41
C ILE A 98 -1.81 -1.59 3.09
N GLU A 99 -2.77 -2.43 2.76
CA GLU A 99 -2.81 -3.24 1.55
C GLU A 99 -2.66 -2.40 0.29
N TYR A 100 -3.52 -1.39 0.13
CA TYR A 100 -3.51 -0.52 -1.04
C TYR A 100 -2.29 0.39 -1.10
N SER A 101 -1.73 0.81 0.05
CA SER A 101 -0.48 1.57 0.09
C SER A 101 0.72 0.74 -0.37
N VAL A 102 0.85 -0.49 0.16
CA VAL A 102 1.95 -1.40 -0.22
C VAL A 102 1.84 -1.77 -1.69
N MET A 103 0.64 -2.13 -2.14
CA MET A 103 0.38 -2.45 -3.54
C MET A 103 0.78 -1.29 -4.47
N ALA A 104 0.33 -0.06 -4.16
CA ALA A 104 0.65 1.12 -4.96
C ALA A 104 2.16 1.38 -5.07
N LEU A 105 2.89 1.22 -3.97
CA LEU A 105 4.35 1.36 -3.94
C LEU A 105 5.03 0.26 -4.77
N CYS A 106 4.58 -1.00 -4.69
CA CYS A 106 5.13 -2.08 -5.51
C CYS A 106 4.91 -1.83 -7.01
N VAL A 107 3.70 -1.43 -7.42
CA VAL A 107 3.40 -1.06 -8.81
C VAL A 107 4.29 0.09 -9.27
N HIS A 108 4.44 1.12 -8.44
CA HIS A 108 5.34 2.23 -8.74
C HIS A 108 6.79 1.78 -8.96
N GLU A 109 7.34 0.93 -8.09
CA GLU A 109 8.71 0.44 -8.21
C GLU A 109 8.91 -0.44 -9.46
N ILE A 110 7.91 -1.25 -9.86
CA ILE A 110 7.93 -1.99 -11.13
C ILE A 110 8.07 -1.04 -12.31
N LEU A 111 7.21 -0.01 -12.37
CA LEU A 111 7.19 0.95 -13.45
C LEU A 111 8.47 1.79 -13.48
N PHE A 112 9.01 2.13 -12.30
CA PHE A 112 10.27 2.85 -12.17
C PHE A 112 11.46 2.01 -12.65
N GLU A 113 11.54 0.74 -12.26
CA GLU A 113 12.57 -0.20 -12.72
C GLU A 113 12.51 -0.37 -14.26
N ARG A 114 11.31 -0.52 -14.82
CA ARG A 114 11.10 -0.55 -16.29
C ARG A 114 11.60 0.71 -16.97
N ALA A 115 11.29 1.87 -16.41
CA ALA A 115 11.73 3.16 -16.96
C ALA A 115 13.25 3.31 -16.93
N ARG A 116 13.93 2.79 -15.89
CA ARG A 116 15.40 2.76 -15.82
C ARG A 116 16.03 1.84 -16.87
N ASN A 117 15.37 0.72 -17.18
CA ASN A 117 15.82 -0.23 -18.19
C ASN A 117 15.41 0.15 -19.63
N GLY A 118 15.15 1.43 -19.88
CA GLY A 118 14.92 1.98 -21.23
C GLY A 118 13.51 1.81 -21.79
N LYS A 119 12.55 1.25 -21.04
CA LYS A 119 11.14 1.21 -21.47
C LYS A 119 10.44 2.51 -21.04
N ALA A 120 10.20 3.41 -22.00
CA ALA A 120 9.63 4.72 -21.74
C ALA A 120 8.16 4.65 -21.26
N LEU A 121 7.96 4.67 -19.95
CA LEU A 121 6.64 4.82 -19.31
C LEU A 121 6.70 6.06 -18.41
N ARG A 122 6.46 7.24 -18.98
CA ARG A 122 6.32 8.49 -18.23
C ARG A 122 4.94 9.09 -18.52
N PRO A 123 4.23 9.66 -17.52
CA PRO A 123 4.65 9.82 -16.13
C PRO A 123 4.38 8.58 -15.26
N ILE A 124 5.39 8.11 -14.51
CA ILE A 124 5.37 6.87 -13.72
C ILE A 124 4.28 6.91 -12.63
N LEU A 125 4.19 8.02 -11.89
CA LEU A 125 3.23 8.17 -10.79
C LEU A 125 1.78 8.06 -11.26
N LEU A 126 1.46 8.62 -12.44
CA LEU A 126 0.11 8.54 -13.00
C LEU A 126 -0.26 7.11 -13.38
N TRP A 127 0.66 6.38 -14.01
CA TRP A 127 0.44 4.97 -14.35
C TRP A 127 0.34 4.10 -13.10
N ALA A 128 1.17 4.35 -12.09
CA ALA A 128 1.09 3.65 -10.82
C ALA A 128 -0.26 3.87 -10.15
N PHE A 129 -0.75 5.12 -10.13
CA PHE A 129 -2.06 5.47 -9.61
C PHE A 129 -3.17 4.76 -10.39
N ALA A 130 -3.17 4.86 -11.71
CA ALA A 130 -4.22 4.30 -12.56
C ALA A 130 -4.32 2.77 -12.43
N ILE A 131 -3.19 2.06 -12.44
CA ILE A 131 -3.16 0.59 -12.28
C ILE A 131 -3.66 0.20 -10.89
N SER A 132 -3.15 0.86 -9.85
CA SER A 132 -3.51 0.55 -8.47
C SER A 132 -4.99 0.86 -8.19
N PHE A 133 -5.48 1.98 -8.69
CA PHE A 133 -6.87 2.38 -8.59
C PHE A 133 -7.79 1.39 -9.31
N LEU A 134 -7.41 0.94 -10.51
CA LEU A 134 -8.17 -0.08 -11.24
C LEU A 134 -8.24 -1.40 -10.45
N ILE A 135 -7.15 -1.82 -9.81
CA ILE A 135 -7.16 -3.01 -8.94
C ILE A 135 -8.13 -2.81 -7.77
N GLY A 136 -8.13 -1.63 -7.13
CA GLY A 136 -9.08 -1.32 -6.07
C GLY A 136 -10.54 -1.28 -6.52
N CYS A 137 -10.82 -0.79 -7.73
CA CYS A 137 -12.15 -0.88 -8.31
C CYS A 137 -12.56 -2.33 -8.58
N ILE A 138 -11.63 -3.19 -9.03
CA ILE A 138 -11.89 -4.62 -9.26
C ILE A 138 -12.21 -5.30 -7.94
N ASP A 139 -11.40 -5.08 -6.90
CA ASP A 139 -11.62 -5.63 -5.56
C ASP A 139 -13.03 -5.30 -5.03
N GLU A 140 -13.41 -4.02 -5.09
CA GLU A 140 -14.74 -3.60 -4.66
C GLU A 140 -15.84 -4.22 -5.54
N SER A 141 -15.63 -4.26 -6.86
CA SER A 141 -16.59 -4.87 -7.79
C SER A 141 -16.76 -6.36 -7.56
N LEU A 142 -15.73 -7.07 -7.08
CA LEU A 142 -15.82 -8.49 -6.73
C LEU A 142 -16.74 -8.72 -5.54
N GLN A 143 -16.86 -7.75 -4.62
CA GLN A 143 -17.80 -7.83 -3.49
C GLN A 143 -19.26 -7.97 -3.94
N LEU A 144 -19.64 -7.48 -5.14
CA LEU A 144 -20.99 -7.67 -5.71
C LEU A 144 -21.35 -9.14 -5.91
N PHE A 145 -20.35 -10.02 -6.06
CA PHE A 145 -20.54 -11.44 -6.32
C PHE A 145 -20.35 -12.32 -5.08
N ILE A 146 -19.92 -11.73 -3.96
CA ILE A 146 -19.66 -12.46 -2.72
C ILE A 146 -20.85 -12.24 -1.78
N PRO A 147 -21.57 -13.30 -1.40
CA PRO A 147 -22.62 -13.19 -0.39
C PRO A 147 -22.06 -12.53 0.86
N ASP A 148 -22.88 -11.80 1.60
CA ASP A 148 -22.49 -11.22 2.89
C ASP A 148 -21.46 -10.07 2.84
N ARG A 149 -21.08 -9.62 1.64
CA ARG A 149 -20.34 -8.38 1.38
C ARG A 149 -21.24 -7.34 0.72
N VAL A 150 -20.90 -6.07 0.90
CA VAL A 150 -21.67 -4.94 0.36
C VAL A 150 -20.71 -4.10 -0.46
N PHE A 151 -21.02 -3.94 -1.74
CA PHE A 151 -20.35 -2.96 -2.58
C PHE A 151 -20.62 -1.55 -2.05
N ASP A 152 -19.57 -0.84 -1.63
CA ASP A 152 -19.64 0.55 -1.20
C ASP A 152 -18.75 1.44 -2.09
N PRO A 153 -19.33 2.33 -2.91
CA PRO A 153 -18.58 3.33 -3.66
C PRO A 153 -17.64 4.20 -2.82
N VAL A 154 -17.94 4.38 -1.53
CA VAL A 154 -17.09 5.13 -0.59
C VAL A 154 -15.74 4.43 -0.41
N ASP A 155 -15.71 3.10 -0.42
CA ASP A 155 -14.47 2.32 -0.31
C ASP A 155 -13.56 2.51 -1.53
N ILE A 156 -14.13 2.66 -2.73
CA ILE A 156 -13.36 3.00 -3.94
C ILE A 156 -12.67 4.35 -3.79
N VAL A 157 -13.41 5.36 -3.32
CA VAL A 157 -12.87 6.71 -3.09
C VAL A 157 -11.78 6.66 -2.01
N PHE A 158 -12.03 5.91 -0.94
CA PHE A 158 -11.08 5.75 0.16
C PHE A 158 -9.79 5.08 -0.31
N ASN A 159 -9.87 3.96 -1.02
CA ASN A 159 -8.73 3.26 -1.61
C ASN A 159 -7.95 4.18 -2.56
N ALA A 160 -8.65 4.97 -3.39
CA ALA A 160 -8.02 5.96 -4.26
C ALA A 160 -7.22 7.00 -3.47
N MET A 161 -7.76 7.52 -2.36
CA MET A 161 -7.07 8.47 -1.50
C MET A 161 -5.81 7.86 -0.88
N VAL A 162 -5.90 6.63 -0.38
CA VAL A 162 -4.77 5.88 0.19
C VAL A 162 -3.66 5.69 -0.84
N ILE A 163 -4.01 5.22 -2.05
CA ILE A 163 -3.07 5.06 -3.17
C ILE A 163 -2.41 6.40 -3.51
N PHE A 164 -3.21 7.47 -3.63
CA PHE A 164 -2.70 8.81 -3.91
C PHE A 164 -1.70 9.26 -2.85
N MET A 165 -2.02 9.10 -1.57
CA MET A 165 -1.15 9.50 -0.47
C MET A 165 0.18 8.72 -0.47
N ALA A 166 0.12 7.40 -0.67
CA ALA A 166 1.32 6.57 -0.76
C ALA A 166 2.24 7.00 -1.93
N LEU A 167 1.66 7.25 -3.10
CA LEU A 167 2.40 7.69 -4.29
C LEU A 167 2.92 9.13 -4.17
N ALA A 168 2.15 10.04 -3.58
CA ALA A 168 2.57 11.41 -3.31
C ALA A 168 3.76 11.45 -2.33
N ALA A 169 3.70 10.62 -1.28
CA ALA A 169 4.80 10.41 -0.36
C ALA A 169 6.06 9.92 -1.10
N ARG A 170 5.92 8.89 -1.95
CA ARG A 170 7.04 8.36 -2.73
C ARG A 170 7.63 9.38 -3.69
N GLY A 171 6.78 10.12 -4.42
CA GLY A 171 7.21 11.18 -5.33
C GLY A 171 7.95 12.31 -4.61
N THR A 172 7.51 12.68 -3.41
CA THR A 172 8.19 13.67 -2.57
C THR A 172 9.59 13.20 -2.16
N VAL A 173 9.72 11.94 -1.73
CA VAL A 173 11.03 11.36 -1.40
C VAL A 173 11.96 11.36 -2.62
N GLN A 174 11.49 10.95 -3.79
CA GLN A 174 12.28 10.96 -5.02
C GLN A 174 12.74 12.37 -5.43
N LEU A 175 11.88 13.37 -5.27
CA LEU A 175 12.24 14.76 -5.53
C LEU A 175 13.38 15.22 -4.62
N ILE A 176 13.32 14.86 -3.34
CA ILE A 176 14.36 15.20 -2.36
C ILE A 176 15.67 14.47 -2.68
N GLU A 177 15.63 13.18 -3.01
CA GLU A 177 16.81 12.42 -3.44
C GLU A 177 17.48 13.08 -4.66
N LYS A 178 16.68 13.52 -5.64
CA LYS A 178 17.16 14.22 -6.83
C LYS A 178 17.84 15.55 -6.48
N MET A 179 17.31 16.31 -5.51
CA MET A 179 17.91 17.57 -5.06
C MET A 179 19.19 17.39 -4.25
N ARG A 180 19.42 16.22 -3.62
CA ARG A 180 20.64 15.93 -2.85
C ARG A 180 21.78 15.36 -3.71
N GLY A 181 21.46 14.78 -4.87
CA GLY A 181 22.43 14.24 -5.81
C GLY A 181 22.79 15.18 -6.98
N ALA A 182 22.31 16.43 -6.94
CA ALA A 182 22.65 17.53 -7.85
C ALA A 182 23.40 18.62 -7.07
#